data_AF-A0A2J8R1U2-F1
#
_entry.id   AF-A0A2J8R1U2-F1
#
_cell.length_a   1.000
_cell.length_b   1.000
_cell.length_c   1.000
_cell.angle_alpha   90.00
_cell.angle_beta   90.00
_cell.angle_gamma   90.00
#
_symmetry.space_group_name_H-M   'P 1'
#
loop_
_entity.id
_entity.type
_entity.pdbx_description
1 polymer ?
#
loop_
_entity_poly.entity_id
_entity_poly.type
_entity_poly.pdbx_seq_one_letter_code
_entity_poly.pdbx_strand_id
1 'polypeptide(L)'
;MVLCPVIGKLLHKRVVLASASPRRQEILSNAGLRFEVVPSKFKEKLDKASFATPYGYAMETAKQKALEVANRMHQTVGGLILEKPVDKQDAYRMLSRLSGREHSVFTGVAIVHCSSKEHQLDTRVSEFYEETKVKFSELSEELLWEYIHSGEPMDKAGGYGIQALGGMLVESVHGDFLNVVGFPLNHFCKQLVKLYYPPRPEDLRRRVKHNSIPAVDTFEDLSDVEGSGSEPAQRDTGSCDEKAQAGEAGQAAAEAECHRTQETLPPFPTRLLELIDGFMLSKALFTACKLKVFDLLKDEAPQKAADIASKVDTSVCGMERLLNICAAMGLLEKTEQGYSNTETANLYLASDGEYSLHGIIMHKNDLTWNLFTYLEFAIREGTHQHHRLLGKKVEDLFQDAYYQSPETRLRFMRAMHSMVKLTACQVATAFDLSRFSSACDVGGCTGALARELAREYPRMQVTVFDLPDIIELAAHFQPARPQAAQIHFAAGDFFRDPLPSAELYVLCRILHDWPDDKVHKLLSRVAESCKPGAGLLLVEMLLDEEKRVAQRALMQSLDMLVQTEGRERSPGEYQCLLELHGFHQVQVVHLGGVLDAILATKVAP
;
A
#
# COMPACT_ATOMS: atom_id res chain seq x y z
N MET A 1 1.77 -15.21 2.60
CA MET A 1 1.92 -15.90 3.90
C MET A 1 2.24 -17.37 3.65
N VAL A 2 3.17 -17.97 4.40
CA VAL A 2 3.76 -19.28 4.08
C VAL A 2 2.94 -20.46 4.65
N LEU A 3 2.25 -20.28 5.78
CA LEU A 3 1.48 -21.33 6.46
C LEU A 3 0.05 -21.55 5.91
N CYS A 4 -0.30 -20.95 4.77
CA CYS A 4 -1.67 -20.85 4.25
C CYS A 4 -2.50 -22.16 4.28
N PRO A 5 -1.97 -23.34 3.87
CA PRO A 5 -2.75 -24.59 3.88
C PRO A 5 -3.17 -25.11 5.26
N VAL A 6 -2.51 -24.67 6.34
CA VAL A 6 -2.74 -25.23 7.70
C VAL A 6 -3.29 -24.21 8.70
N ILE A 7 -3.15 -22.89 8.43
CA ILE A 7 -3.70 -21.82 9.30
C ILE A 7 -5.17 -22.09 9.66
N GLY A 8 -6.00 -22.49 8.69
CA GLY A 8 -7.43 -22.77 8.91
C GLY A 8 -7.72 -23.84 9.97
N LYS A 9 -6.82 -24.81 10.19
CA LYS A 9 -6.96 -25.84 11.23
C LYS A 9 -6.45 -25.38 12.62
N LEU A 10 -5.79 -24.24 12.67
CA LEU A 10 -5.26 -23.62 13.89
C LEU A 10 -6.12 -22.44 14.39
N LEU A 11 -6.99 -21.84 13.55
CA LEU A 11 -7.84 -20.69 13.91
C LEU A 11 -8.69 -20.90 15.18
N HIS A 12 -9.14 -22.12 15.44
CA HIS A 12 -9.96 -22.48 16.61
C HIS A 12 -9.16 -23.17 17.73
N LYS A 13 -7.83 -22.99 17.75
CA LYS A 13 -6.93 -23.57 18.77
C LYS A 13 -6.08 -22.47 19.42
N ARG A 14 -5.95 -22.53 20.74
CA ARG A 14 -4.99 -21.69 21.49
C ARG A 14 -3.57 -22.18 21.19
N VAL A 15 -2.89 -21.52 20.24
CA VAL A 15 -1.48 -21.78 19.93
C VAL A 15 -0.59 -21.03 20.92
N VAL A 16 0.35 -21.73 21.55
CA VAL A 16 1.27 -21.15 22.55
C VAL A 16 2.71 -21.36 22.11
N LEU A 17 3.48 -20.27 22.04
CA LEU A 17 4.93 -20.31 21.81
C LEU A 17 5.66 -20.39 23.16
N ALA A 18 6.28 -21.54 23.43
CA ALA A 18 6.98 -21.86 24.68
C ALA A 18 8.32 -21.10 24.91
N SER A 19 8.54 -19.95 24.27
CA SER A 19 9.86 -19.36 24.05
C SER A 19 9.84 -17.83 24.07
N ALA A 20 10.67 -17.21 24.91
CA ALA A 20 10.90 -15.76 24.91
C ALA A 20 11.69 -15.21 23.71
N SER A 21 12.36 -16.05 22.91
CA SER A 21 13.25 -15.57 21.83
C SER A 21 12.51 -14.65 20.84
N PRO A 22 12.92 -13.36 20.69
CA PRO A 22 12.27 -12.43 19.78
C PRO A 22 12.30 -12.91 18.32
N ARG A 23 13.46 -13.41 17.87
CA ARG A 23 13.66 -14.00 16.53
C ARG A 23 12.64 -15.10 16.21
N ARG A 24 12.26 -15.93 17.19
CA ARG A 24 11.23 -16.98 16.99
C ARG A 24 9.81 -16.43 16.93
N GLN A 25 9.53 -15.36 17.67
CA GLN A 25 8.25 -14.65 17.55
C GLN A 25 8.13 -14.03 16.16
N GLU A 26 9.18 -13.33 15.71
CA GLU A 26 9.25 -12.70 14.39
C GLU A 26 9.08 -13.71 13.23
N ILE A 27 9.85 -14.80 13.19
CA ILE A 27 9.74 -15.84 12.15
C ILE A 27 8.31 -16.40 12.06
N LEU A 28 7.67 -16.67 13.20
CA LEU A 28 6.33 -17.27 13.23
C LEU A 28 5.22 -16.25 12.91
N SER A 29 5.33 -15.00 13.37
CA SER A 29 4.43 -13.91 13.02
C SER A 29 4.48 -13.61 11.52
N ASN A 30 5.69 -13.51 10.94
CA ASN A 30 5.90 -13.26 9.51
C ASN A 30 5.43 -14.45 8.65
N ALA A 31 5.44 -15.68 9.18
CA ALA A 31 4.83 -16.84 8.54
C ALA A 31 3.29 -16.80 8.51
N GLY A 32 2.65 -15.95 9.32
CA GLY A 32 1.20 -15.78 9.46
C GLY A 32 0.58 -16.51 10.66
N LEU A 33 1.37 -16.99 11.62
CA LEU A 33 0.86 -17.70 12.80
C LEU A 33 0.45 -16.71 13.89
N ARG A 34 -0.77 -16.84 14.43
CA ARG A 34 -1.19 -16.16 15.67
C ARG A 34 -0.93 -17.09 16.86
N PHE A 35 -0.24 -16.62 17.89
CA PHE A 35 0.12 -17.40 19.08
C PHE A 35 0.29 -16.50 20.31
N GLU A 36 0.10 -17.09 21.48
CA GLU A 36 0.42 -16.48 22.78
C GLU A 36 1.87 -16.81 23.17
N VAL A 37 2.64 -15.83 23.62
CA VAL A 37 4.03 -16.04 24.04
C VAL A 37 4.07 -16.35 25.53
N VAL A 38 4.33 -17.61 25.87
CA VAL A 38 4.50 -18.07 27.26
C VAL A 38 5.91 -18.65 27.40
N PRO A 39 6.91 -17.82 27.76
CA PRO A 39 8.28 -18.30 27.93
C PRO A 39 8.37 -19.46 28.91
N SER A 40 9.11 -20.50 28.56
CA SER A 40 9.40 -21.60 29.47
C SER A 40 10.20 -21.12 30.69
N LYS A 41 9.87 -21.58 31.91
CA LYS A 41 10.69 -21.40 33.11
C LYS A 41 11.64 -22.58 33.35
N PHE A 42 11.73 -23.50 32.38
CA PHE A 42 12.59 -24.68 32.37
C PHE A 42 14.08 -24.28 32.46
N LYS A 43 14.53 -23.99 33.69
CA LYS A 43 15.92 -23.67 34.02
C LYS A 43 16.82 -24.76 33.49
N GLU A 44 17.74 -24.40 32.63
CA GLU A 44 18.43 -25.39 31.84
C GLU A 44 19.42 -26.18 32.75
N LYS A 45 19.10 -27.45 33.13
CA LYS A 45 19.88 -28.33 34.07
C LYS A 45 19.92 -29.88 33.81
N LEU A 46 19.98 -30.38 32.57
CA LEU A 46 20.19 -31.82 32.31
C LEU A 46 21.69 -32.12 32.27
N ASP A 47 22.07 -33.38 32.50
CA ASP A 47 23.41 -33.83 32.13
C ASP A 47 23.53 -33.91 30.60
N LYS A 48 24.68 -33.47 30.08
CA LYS A 48 25.03 -33.51 28.66
C LYS A 48 25.68 -34.86 28.30
N ALA A 49 26.33 -35.51 29.28
CA ALA A 49 27.02 -36.79 29.08
C ALA A 49 26.07 -37.99 28.95
N SER A 50 24.81 -37.85 29.35
CA SER A 50 23.78 -38.89 29.19
C SER A 50 23.20 -38.98 27.77
N PHE A 51 23.55 -38.07 26.86
CA PHE A 51 23.05 -38.04 25.49
C PHE A 51 24.14 -38.44 24.48
N ALA A 52 23.87 -39.50 23.72
CA ALA A 52 24.81 -39.99 22.70
C ALA A 52 25.00 -39.03 21.51
N THR A 53 24.10 -38.06 21.29
CA THR A 53 24.20 -37.09 20.19
C THR A 53 23.69 -35.68 20.57
N PRO A 54 24.26 -34.60 19.99
CA PRO A 54 23.81 -33.23 20.24
C PRO A 54 22.36 -32.96 19.82
N TYR A 55 21.88 -33.57 18.72
CA TYR A 55 20.49 -33.40 18.29
C TYR A 55 19.50 -34.15 19.19
N GLY A 56 19.86 -35.33 19.70
CA GLY A 56 19.04 -36.10 20.62
C GLY A 56 18.81 -35.33 21.91
N TYR A 57 19.86 -34.67 22.39
CA TYR A 57 19.75 -33.65 23.42
C TYR A 57 18.79 -32.52 23.00
N ALA A 58 19.05 -31.86 21.86
CA ALA A 58 18.37 -30.62 21.49
C ALA A 58 16.84 -30.78 21.36
N MET A 59 16.37 -31.95 20.89
CA MET A 59 14.95 -32.32 20.91
C MET A 59 14.42 -32.45 22.34
N GLU A 60 15.14 -33.13 23.25
CA GLU A 60 14.66 -33.37 24.62
C GLU A 60 14.50 -32.06 25.41
N THR A 61 15.39 -31.06 25.28
CA THR A 61 15.15 -29.74 25.90
C THR A 61 14.06 -28.94 25.21
N ALA A 62 13.87 -29.05 23.89
CA ALA A 62 12.72 -28.43 23.23
C ALA A 62 11.39 -29.04 23.70
N LYS A 63 11.33 -30.38 23.80
CA LYS A 63 10.24 -31.17 24.36
C LYS A 63 9.97 -30.77 25.80
N GLN A 64 10.97 -30.80 26.67
CA GLN A 64 10.78 -30.51 28.07
C GLN A 64 10.46 -29.03 28.35
N LYS A 65 10.88 -28.08 27.50
CA LYS A 65 10.38 -26.68 27.53
C LYS A 65 8.92 -26.58 27.11
N ALA A 66 8.50 -27.28 26.07
CA ALA A 66 7.12 -27.28 25.59
C ALA A 66 6.17 -27.99 26.57
N LEU A 67 6.60 -29.13 27.12
CA LEU A 67 5.94 -29.81 28.22
C LEU A 67 5.96 -28.97 29.49
N GLU A 68 7.04 -28.25 29.82
CA GLU A 68 7.04 -27.33 30.97
C GLU A 68 6.10 -26.15 30.76
N VAL A 69 5.81 -25.71 29.53
CA VAL A 69 4.81 -24.65 29.30
C VAL A 69 3.39 -25.20 29.37
N ALA A 70 3.11 -26.30 28.68
CA ALA A 70 1.83 -27.01 28.77
C ALA A 70 1.51 -27.44 30.21
N ASN A 71 2.52 -27.94 30.91
CA ASN A 71 2.43 -28.32 32.31
C ASN A 71 2.55 -27.12 33.25
N ARG A 72 3.18 -25.97 32.95
CA ARG A 72 3.21 -24.79 33.86
C ARG A 72 1.91 -24.02 33.89
N MET A 73 1.06 -24.21 32.89
CA MET A 73 -0.37 -23.94 33.07
C MET A 73 -0.96 -24.78 34.25
N HIS A 74 -0.18 -25.72 34.82
CA HIS A 74 -0.32 -26.49 36.09
C HIS A 74 1.04 -26.84 36.85
N GLN A 75 2.15 -26.05 36.79
CA GLN A 75 3.54 -26.20 37.40
C GLN A 75 4.77 -26.88 36.63
N THR A 76 5.93 -27.19 37.29
CA THR A 76 7.36 -26.88 36.82
C THR A 76 8.49 -27.93 37.17
N VAL A 77 9.81 -28.03 36.74
CA VAL A 77 10.81 -27.38 35.79
C VAL A 77 12.24 -28.07 35.71
N GLY A 78 12.95 -28.14 34.54
CA GLY A 78 14.45 -27.92 34.33
C GLY A 78 15.36 -28.83 33.40
N GLY A 79 16.21 -28.30 32.44
CA GLY A 79 17.14 -29.07 31.50
C GLY A 79 18.11 -28.36 30.45
N LEU A 80 19.41 -28.74 30.24
CA LEU A 80 20.61 -27.95 29.73
C LEU A 80 21.51 -28.37 28.51
N ILE A 81 21.96 -27.40 27.67
CA ILE A 81 23.19 -27.51 26.82
C ILE A 81 24.24 -26.40 27.02
N LEU A 82 25.12 -26.18 26.03
CA LEU A 82 25.80 -24.91 25.77
C LEU A 82 24.75 -23.90 25.28
N GLU A 83 24.74 -22.70 25.85
CA GLU A 83 23.65 -21.74 25.69
C GLU A 83 24.15 -20.48 24.94
N LYS A 84 23.75 -19.31 25.43
CA LYS A 84 24.33 -18.01 25.09
C LYS A 84 25.66 -17.83 25.86
N PRO A 85 26.60 -16.99 25.38
CA PRO A 85 27.75 -16.59 26.18
C PRO A 85 27.33 -16.03 27.54
N VAL A 86 27.97 -16.48 28.62
CA VAL A 86 27.70 -15.93 29.97
C VAL A 86 28.38 -14.56 30.18
N ASP A 87 29.46 -14.29 29.45
CA ASP A 87 30.21 -13.04 29.47
C ASP A 87 30.97 -12.84 28.13
N LYS A 88 31.67 -11.70 27.99
CA LYS A 88 32.46 -11.36 26.79
C LYS A 88 33.65 -12.30 26.53
N GLN A 89 34.30 -12.80 27.59
CA GLN A 89 35.40 -13.76 27.46
C GLN A 89 34.89 -15.13 27.02
N ASP A 90 33.69 -15.51 27.44
CA ASP A 90 33.01 -16.73 26.99
C ASP A 90 32.61 -16.65 25.51
N ALA A 91 32.11 -15.49 25.06
CA ALA A 91 31.85 -15.25 23.63
C ALA A 91 33.13 -15.37 22.79
N TYR A 92 34.24 -14.79 23.26
CA TYR A 92 35.56 -14.96 22.62
C TYR A 92 35.95 -16.45 22.55
N ARG A 93 35.86 -17.20 23.68
CA ARG A 93 36.15 -18.64 23.71
C ARG A 93 35.26 -19.46 22.76
N MET A 94 34.01 -19.05 22.55
CA MET A 94 33.12 -19.69 21.58
C MET A 94 33.57 -19.36 20.14
N LEU A 95 33.65 -18.09 19.78
CA LEU A 95 33.91 -17.65 18.41
C LEU A 95 35.30 -18.05 17.90
N SER A 96 36.35 -17.95 18.74
CA SER A 96 37.70 -18.40 18.39
C SER A 96 37.81 -19.92 18.16
N ARG A 97 36.81 -20.72 18.58
CA ARG A 97 36.73 -22.17 18.27
C ARG A 97 36.00 -22.47 16.95
N LEU A 98 35.24 -21.52 16.42
CA LEU A 98 34.47 -21.63 15.18
C LEU A 98 35.21 -21.01 13.98
N SER A 99 36.05 -19.99 14.22
CA SER A 99 36.91 -19.35 13.21
C SER A 99 37.62 -20.36 12.29
N GLY A 100 37.52 -20.16 10.97
CA GLY A 100 38.11 -20.99 9.92
C GLY A 100 37.51 -22.40 9.77
N ARG A 101 36.39 -22.72 10.43
CA ARG A 101 35.85 -24.09 10.53
C ARG A 101 34.39 -24.18 10.11
N GLU A 102 33.98 -25.39 9.77
CA GLU A 102 32.57 -25.76 9.63
C GLU A 102 32.04 -26.31 10.96
N HIS A 103 30.84 -25.87 11.35
CA HIS A 103 30.09 -26.40 12.49
C HIS A 103 28.61 -26.58 12.17
N SER A 104 27.97 -27.54 12.82
CA SER A 104 26.55 -27.82 12.66
C SER A 104 25.71 -27.08 13.70
N VAL A 105 24.74 -26.30 13.24
CA VAL A 105 23.69 -25.70 14.07
C VAL A 105 22.48 -26.63 14.10
N PHE A 106 22.08 -27.04 15.30
CA PHE A 106 20.93 -27.93 15.54
C PHE A 106 19.81 -27.17 16.26
N THR A 107 18.62 -27.11 15.67
CA THR A 107 17.40 -26.70 16.41
C THR A 107 16.48 -27.90 16.58
N GLY A 108 16.29 -28.33 17.82
CA GLY A 108 15.18 -29.21 18.19
C GLY A 108 13.87 -28.43 18.28
N VAL A 109 12.77 -29.01 17.79
CA VAL A 109 11.42 -28.46 17.87
C VAL A 109 10.48 -29.57 18.36
N ALA A 110 9.67 -29.24 19.36
CA ALA A 110 8.62 -30.10 19.87
C ALA A 110 7.25 -29.42 19.75
N ILE A 111 6.28 -30.15 19.21
CA ILE A 111 4.88 -29.75 19.09
C ILE A 111 4.09 -30.60 20.08
N VAL A 112 3.58 -30.00 21.15
CA VAL A 112 2.69 -30.66 22.11
C VAL A 112 1.25 -30.36 21.72
N HIS A 113 0.50 -31.38 21.29
CA HIS A 113 -0.94 -31.28 21.06
C HIS A 113 -1.69 -31.80 22.29
N CYS A 114 -2.27 -30.89 23.07
CA CYS A 114 -3.11 -31.20 24.22
C CYS A 114 -4.57 -31.40 23.79
N SER A 115 -5.24 -32.40 24.36
CA SER A 115 -6.69 -32.56 24.31
C SER A 115 -7.24 -32.99 25.67
N SER A 116 -8.31 -32.33 26.12
CA SER A 116 -9.01 -32.73 27.34
C SER A 116 -10.03 -33.84 27.05
N LYS A 117 -10.00 -34.90 27.85
CA LYS A 117 -11.06 -35.90 27.95
C LYS A 117 -11.26 -36.23 29.43
N GLU A 118 -12.50 -36.23 29.90
CA GLU A 118 -12.86 -36.66 31.26
C GLU A 118 -12.01 -35.98 32.36
N HIS A 119 -11.76 -34.67 32.18
CA HIS A 119 -10.91 -33.82 33.02
C HIS A 119 -9.43 -34.22 33.13
N GLN A 120 -8.94 -35.16 32.32
CA GLN A 120 -7.53 -35.48 32.16
C GLN A 120 -6.96 -34.89 30.86
N LEU A 121 -5.66 -34.54 30.88
CA LEU A 121 -4.95 -33.90 29.78
C LEU A 121 -4.20 -34.94 28.94
N ASP A 122 -4.79 -35.44 27.85
CA ASP A 122 -4.05 -36.23 26.85
C ASP A 122 -3.06 -35.30 26.14
N THR A 123 -1.76 -35.60 26.22
CA THR A 123 -0.69 -34.81 25.61
C THR A 123 0.08 -35.66 24.60
N ARG A 124 -0.01 -35.27 23.33
CA ARG A 124 0.69 -35.95 22.23
C ARG A 124 1.83 -35.08 21.76
N VAL A 125 3.06 -35.56 21.92
CA VAL A 125 4.24 -34.82 21.48
C VAL A 125 4.67 -35.30 20.09
N SER A 126 5.05 -34.36 19.23
CA SER A 126 5.72 -34.62 17.96
C SER A 126 7.02 -33.84 17.92
N GLU A 127 8.13 -34.57 17.83
CA GLU A 127 9.50 -34.04 17.95
C GLU A 127 10.26 -34.19 16.63
N PHE A 128 11.06 -33.19 16.30
CA PHE A 128 12.01 -33.24 15.20
C PHE A 128 13.18 -32.30 15.48
N TYR A 129 14.24 -32.44 14.70
CA TYR A 129 15.32 -31.47 14.63
C TYR A 129 15.60 -31.07 13.19
N GLU A 130 16.32 -29.97 13.01
CA GLU A 130 16.96 -29.60 11.75
C GLU A 130 18.44 -29.37 11.99
N GLU A 131 19.28 -29.81 11.06
CA GLU A 131 20.73 -29.58 11.06
C GLU A 131 21.07 -28.60 9.94
N THR A 132 21.97 -27.65 10.20
CA THR A 132 22.48 -26.77 9.17
C THR A 132 23.94 -26.47 9.42
N LYS A 133 24.78 -26.81 8.45
CA LYS A 133 26.21 -26.55 8.48
C LYS A 133 26.46 -25.08 8.17
N VAL A 134 27.35 -24.46 8.94
CA VAL A 134 27.80 -23.09 8.77
C VAL A 134 29.31 -23.12 8.78
N LYS A 135 29.95 -22.54 7.77
CA LYS A 135 31.40 -22.35 7.75
C LYS A 135 31.72 -20.89 8.09
N PHE A 136 32.60 -20.67 9.05
CA PHE A 136 33.16 -19.35 9.30
C PHE A 136 34.42 -19.12 8.45
N SER A 137 34.61 -17.87 8.05
CA SER A 137 35.89 -17.36 7.54
C SER A 137 36.98 -17.52 8.60
N GLU A 138 38.25 -17.41 8.23
CA GLU A 138 39.30 -17.13 9.22
C GLU A 138 39.14 -15.70 9.75
N LEU A 139 39.15 -15.55 11.09
CA LEU A 139 38.84 -14.31 11.80
C LEU A 139 40.04 -13.86 12.64
N SER A 140 40.40 -12.58 12.57
CA SER A 140 41.42 -12.01 13.46
C SER A 140 40.88 -11.84 14.89
N GLU A 141 41.78 -11.84 15.86
CA GLU A 141 41.44 -11.55 17.27
C GLU A 141 40.79 -10.17 17.43
N GLU A 142 41.27 -9.17 16.66
CA GLU A 142 40.74 -7.80 16.64
C GLU A 142 39.27 -7.78 16.19
N LEU A 143 38.95 -8.43 15.06
CA LEU A 143 37.59 -8.55 14.52
C LEU A 143 36.64 -9.26 15.49
N LEU A 144 37.13 -10.31 16.18
CA LEU A 144 36.38 -11.00 17.21
C LEU A 144 36.05 -10.09 18.40
N TRP A 145 37.00 -9.29 18.88
CA TRP A 145 36.76 -8.34 19.96
C TRP A 145 35.84 -7.19 19.56
N GLU A 146 35.97 -6.64 18.35
CA GLU A 146 35.03 -5.63 17.84
C GLU A 146 33.59 -6.17 17.77
N TYR A 147 33.41 -7.39 17.25
CA TYR A 147 32.09 -8.04 17.22
C TYR A 147 31.53 -8.29 18.64
N ILE A 148 32.37 -8.69 19.59
CA ILE A 148 31.98 -8.84 21.01
C ILE A 148 31.68 -7.50 21.69
N HIS A 149 32.33 -6.42 21.26
CA HIS A 149 32.10 -5.07 21.77
C HIS A 149 30.80 -4.45 21.26
N SER A 150 30.27 -4.88 20.10
CA SER A 150 28.90 -4.55 19.66
C SER A 150 27.81 -5.04 20.63
N GLY A 151 28.12 -6.00 21.50
CA GLY A 151 27.16 -6.66 22.38
C GLY A 151 26.27 -7.71 21.70
N GLU A 152 26.28 -7.79 20.37
CA GLU A 152 25.44 -8.70 19.60
C GLU A 152 25.58 -10.19 20.00
N PRO A 153 26.77 -10.74 20.32
CA PRO A 153 26.92 -12.13 20.76
C PRO A 153 26.09 -12.54 21.98
N MET A 154 25.86 -11.61 22.91
CA MET A 154 25.42 -11.92 24.29
C MET A 154 24.03 -12.56 24.35
N ASP A 155 23.16 -12.33 23.36
CA ASP A 155 21.81 -12.91 23.33
C ASP A 155 21.70 -14.22 22.52
N LYS A 156 22.79 -14.71 21.91
CA LYS A 156 22.73 -15.69 20.81
C LYS A 156 23.43 -16.99 21.16
N ALA A 157 22.80 -18.13 20.85
CA ALA A 157 23.40 -19.44 21.07
C ALA A 157 24.63 -19.61 20.16
N GLY A 158 25.75 -20.06 20.71
CA GLY A 158 27.04 -20.09 19.98
C GLY A 158 27.67 -18.70 19.74
N GLY A 159 27.08 -17.62 20.26
CA GLY A 159 27.69 -16.29 20.28
C GLY A 159 27.65 -15.49 18.97
N TYR A 160 26.84 -15.85 17.97
CA TYR A 160 26.74 -15.06 16.73
C TYR A 160 25.32 -14.96 16.15
N GLY A 161 25.11 -13.96 15.29
CA GLY A 161 23.84 -13.70 14.60
C GLY A 161 24.01 -13.47 13.11
N ILE A 162 23.80 -14.51 12.30
CA ILE A 162 23.96 -14.47 10.83
C ILE A 162 23.10 -13.41 10.10
N GLN A 163 22.04 -12.93 10.74
CA GLN A 163 21.07 -11.96 10.22
C GLN A 163 21.39 -10.49 10.57
N ALA A 164 22.52 -10.25 11.23
CA ALA A 164 22.97 -8.95 11.70
C ALA A 164 24.50 -8.85 11.51
N LEU A 165 25.24 -8.16 12.39
CA LEU A 165 26.69 -8.00 12.25
C LEU A 165 27.42 -9.36 12.20
N GLY A 166 26.92 -10.37 12.93
CA GLY A 166 27.45 -11.74 12.90
C GLY A 166 27.37 -12.45 11.56
N GLY A 167 26.69 -11.88 10.55
CA GLY A 167 26.76 -12.33 9.16
C GLY A 167 28.16 -12.19 8.56
N MET A 168 28.95 -11.19 8.98
CA MET A 168 30.31 -10.97 8.45
C MET A 168 31.30 -12.09 8.79
N LEU A 169 30.98 -12.94 9.78
CA LEU A 169 31.82 -14.06 10.20
C LEU A 169 31.62 -15.31 9.34
N VAL A 170 30.55 -15.36 8.55
CA VAL A 170 30.09 -16.57 7.85
C VAL A 170 30.53 -16.56 6.39
N GLU A 171 31.32 -17.56 6.01
CA GLU A 171 31.72 -17.79 4.62
C GLU A 171 30.62 -18.49 3.82
N SER A 172 29.93 -19.48 4.41
CA SER A 172 28.85 -20.21 3.75
C SER A 172 27.89 -20.93 4.72
N VAL A 173 26.70 -21.25 4.21
CA VAL A 173 25.64 -22.01 4.90
C VAL A 173 25.16 -23.14 4.01
N HIS A 174 25.02 -24.35 4.57
CA HIS A 174 24.51 -25.52 3.88
C HIS A 174 23.42 -26.21 4.73
N GLY A 175 22.16 -25.91 4.41
CA GLY A 175 20.95 -26.36 5.12
C GLY A 175 19.85 -25.29 5.14
N ASP A 176 18.93 -25.33 6.10
CA ASP A 176 17.88 -24.32 6.28
C ASP A 176 18.47 -23.06 6.93
N PHE A 177 18.53 -21.95 6.19
CA PHE A 177 19.00 -20.66 6.73
C PHE A 177 18.20 -20.23 7.97
N LEU A 178 16.89 -20.48 8.02
CA LEU A 178 16.04 -20.10 9.15
C LEU A 178 16.33 -20.94 10.41
N ASN A 179 16.87 -22.16 10.26
CA ASN A 179 17.41 -22.94 11.38
C ASN A 179 18.56 -22.19 12.08
N VAL A 180 19.49 -21.58 11.31
CA VAL A 180 20.60 -20.76 11.83
C VAL A 180 20.09 -19.44 12.43
N VAL A 181 19.06 -18.83 11.84
CA VAL A 181 18.38 -17.64 12.39
C VAL A 181 17.71 -17.95 13.74
N GLY A 182 17.22 -19.19 13.92
CA GLY A 182 16.81 -19.75 15.20
C GLY A 182 15.55 -20.62 15.20
N PHE A 183 14.94 -20.90 14.05
CA PHE A 183 13.77 -21.79 13.91
C PHE A 183 13.61 -22.38 12.49
N PRO A 184 13.60 -23.72 12.31
CA PRO A 184 13.50 -24.39 11.00
C PRO A 184 12.06 -24.38 10.47
N LEU A 185 11.64 -23.22 9.94
CA LEU A 185 10.26 -22.98 9.51
C LEU A 185 9.80 -23.97 8.43
N ASN A 186 10.66 -24.36 7.49
CA ASN A 186 10.28 -25.25 6.40
C ASN A 186 9.90 -26.65 6.90
N HIS A 187 10.70 -27.19 7.84
CA HIS A 187 10.44 -28.48 8.46
C HIS A 187 9.24 -28.41 9.40
N PHE A 188 9.07 -27.33 10.16
CA PHE A 188 7.88 -27.08 10.97
C PHE A 188 6.58 -27.12 10.15
N CYS A 189 6.54 -26.42 9.00
CA CYS A 189 5.42 -26.49 8.07
C CYS A 189 5.12 -27.93 7.61
N LYS A 190 6.16 -28.71 7.25
CA LYS A 190 6.02 -30.11 6.84
C LYS A 190 5.43 -31.00 7.95
N GLN A 191 5.79 -30.79 9.21
CA GLN A 191 5.24 -31.57 10.33
C GLN A 191 3.80 -31.14 10.67
N LEU A 192 3.49 -29.83 10.61
CA LEU A 192 2.11 -29.34 10.74
C LEU A 192 1.18 -29.92 9.66
N VAL A 193 1.64 -30.04 8.41
CA VAL A 193 0.88 -30.70 7.34
C VAL A 193 0.60 -32.17 7.70
N LYS A 194 1.59 -32.95 8.13
CA LYS A 194 1.36 -34.36 8.54
C LYS A 194 0.37 -34.49 9.70
N LEU A 195 0.39 -33.56 10.65
CA LEU A 195 -0.48 -33.57 11.83
C LEU A 195 -1.95 -33.27 11.53
N TYR A 196 -2.22 -32.37 10.57
CA TYR A 196 -3.58 -31.90 10.27
C TYR A 196 -4.14 -32.39 8.91
N TYR A 197 -3.27 -32.94 8.06
CA TYR A 197 -3.58 -33.55 6.76
C TYR A 197 -2.79 -34.87 6.61
N PRO A 198 -3.10 -35.90 7.41
CA PRO A 198 -2.49 -37.22 7.24
C PRO A 198 -2.82 -37.76 5.83
N PRO A 199 -1.84 -38.27 5.07
CA PRO A 199 -2.08 -38.77 3.71
C PRO A 199 -2.99 -40.00 3.73
N ARG A 200 -3.87 -40.13 2.73
CA ARG A 200 -4.75 -41.30 2.63
C ARG A 200 -3.93 -42.52 2.18
N PRO A 201 -4.31 -43.75 2.55
CA PRO A 201 -3.62 -44.97 2.09
C PRO A 201 -3.55 -45.13 0.57
N GLU A 202 -4.42 -44.42 -0.16
CA GLU A 202 -4.53 -44.40 -1.62
C GLU A 202 -3.45 -43.51 -2.26
N ASP A 203 -3.15 -42.34 -1.66
CA ASP A 203 -2.17 -41.37 -2.19
C ASP A 203 -0.77 -41.98 -2.30
N LEU A 204 -0.41 -42.83 -1.33
CA LEU A 204 0.87 -43.54 -1.28
C LEU A 204 1.06 -44.57 -2.41
N ARG A 205 -0.03 -44.95 -3.12
CA ARG A 205 0.03 -45.93 -4.23
C ARG A 205 0.29 -45.29 -5.60
N ARG A 206 0.19 -43.97 -5.75
CA ARG A 206 0.37 -43.25 -7.04
C ARG A 206 1.56 -42.29 -7.04
N ARG A 207 2.79 -42.82 -6.96
CA ARG A 207 3.99 -42.10 -7.41
C ARG A 207 4.05 -42.04 -8.94
N VAL A 208 3.23 -41.20 -9.55
CA VAL A 208 3.37 -40.85 -10.98
C VAL A 208 4.62 -39.98 -11.13
N LYS A 209 5.58 -40.42 -11.96
CA LYS A 209 6.68 -39.56 -12.40
C LYS A 209 6.15 -38.62 -13.48
N HIS A 210 5.91 -37.34 -13.14
CA HIS A 210 5.82 -36.30 -14.16
C HIS A 210 7.22 -35.92 -14.63
N ASN A 211 7.75 -36.70 -15.58
CA ASN A 211 8.85 -36.28 -16.42
C ASN A 211 8.28 -35.62 -17.69
N SER A 212 8.94 -34.54 -18.13
CA SER A 212 8.77 -33.87 -19.43
C SER A 212 7.45 -33.13 -19.68
N ILE A 213 7.59 -31.86 -20.06
CA ILE A 213 6.56 -31.09 -20.76
C ILE A 213 6.55 -31.59 -22.23
N PRO A 214 5.38 -31.83 -22.86
CA PRO A 214 5.33 -32.15 -24.29
C PRO A 214 5.84 -30.99 -25.15
N ALA A 215 6.53 -31.30 -26.25
CA ALA A 215 6.74 -30.31 -27.31
C ALA A 215 5.41 -29.97 -27.99
N VAL A 216 5.31 -28.76 -28.54
CA VAL A 216 4.16 -28.33 -29.36
C VAL A 216 4.56 -28.50 -30.82
N ASP A 217 3.92 -29.44 -31.51
CA ASP A 217 4.11 -29.61 -32.95
C ASP A 217 3.48 -28.44 -33.72
N THR A 218 4.07 -28.13 -34.88
CA THR A 218 3.72 -26.98 -35.72
C THR A 218 2.38 -27.15 -36.42
N PHE A 219 1.62 -26.06 -36.54
CA PHE A 219 0.51 -25.97 -37.48
C PHE A 219 1.04 -25.85 -38.91
N GLU A 220 0.82 -26.89 -39.71
CA GLU A 220 0.80 -26.81 -41.18
C GLU A 220 -0.54 -27.40 -41.67
N ASP A 221 -1.14 -26.70 -42.65
CA ASP A 221 -2.28 -27.04 -43.53
C ASP A 221 -3.41 -27.98 -43.07
N LEU A 222 -4.65 -27.50 -43.26
CA LEU A 222 -5.53 -28.08 -44.27
C LEU A 222 -6.64 -27.08 -44.69
N SER A 223 -7.05 -27.15 -45.96
CA SER A 223 -7.88 -26.15 -46.65
C SER A 223 -9.35 -26.56 -46.85
N ASP A 224 -10.21 -25.55 -46.98
CA ASP A 224 -11.44 -25.45 -47.79
C ASP A 224 -12.20 -26.72 -48.23
N VAL A 225 -13.44 -26.88 -47.74
CA VAL A 225 -14.55 -27.54 -48.46
C VAL A 225 -15.88 -26.85 -48.11
N GLU A 226 -16.69 -26.46 -49.11
CA GLU A 226 -18.06 -25.95 -48.96
C GLU A 226 -19.12 -27.07 -48.89
N GLY A 227 -20.30 -26.85 -48.28
CA GLY A 227 -21.34 -27.90 -48.21
C GLY A 227 -22.71 -27.53 -47.63
N SER A 228 -23.56 -26.91 -48.45
CA SER A 228 -25.01 -26.64 -48.27
C SER A 228 -25.89 -27.72 -47.58
N GLY A 229 -26.96 -27.31 -46.87
CA GLY A 229 -28.28 -27.97 -47.02
C GLY A 229 -29.21 -28.21 -45.80
N SER A 230 -30.20 -27.31 -45.63
CA SER A 230 -31.64 -27.58 -45.36
C SER A 230 -32.18 -28.32 -44.10
N GLU A 231 -33.13 -27.65 -43.43
CA GLU A 231 -34.24 -28.17 -42.59
C GLU A 231 -35.38 -28.86 -43.46
N PRO A 232 -36.57 -29.35 -42.97
CA PRO A 232 -37.24 -29.12 -41.66
C PRO A 232 -38.14 -30.25 -41.03
N ALA A 233 -38.74 -29.91 -39.87
CA ALA A 233 -40.08 -30.34 -39.37
C ALA A 233 -40.20 -31.76 -38.71
N GLN A 234 -41.16 -32.09 -37.81
CA GLN A 234 -42.26 -31.33 -37.15
C GLN A 234 -42.87 -32.10 -35.92
N ARG A 235 -43.75 -31.43 -35.13
CA ARG A 235 -44.85 -31.96 -34.26
C ARG A 235 -44.52 -32.58 -32.88
N ASP A 236 -45.40 -32.57 -31.84
CA ASP A 236 -46.78 -32.00 -31.75
C ASP A 236 -47.24 -31.50 -30.35
N THR A 237 -48.25 -30.63 -30.41
CA THR A 237 -49.19 -29.96 -29.44
C THR A 237 -49.48 -30.45 -27.99
N GLY A 238 -49.87 -29.50 -27.11
CA GLY A 238 -50.85 -29.65 -26.00
C GLY A 238 -50.47 -28.93 -24.67
N SER A 239 -51.16 -27.97 -24.02
CA SER A 239 -52.55 -27.41 -24.01
C SER A 239 -53.53 -28.03 -22.98
N CYS A 240 -54.17 -27.32 -22.02
CA CYS A 240 -53.92 -25.97 -21.43
C CYS A 240 -54.74 -25.67 -20.14
N ASP A 241 -54.26 -24.70 -19.34
CA ASP A 241 -54.96 -23.65 -18.53
C ASP A 241 -55.82 -23.84 -17.24
N GLU A 242 -55.75 -22.76 -16.42
CA GLU A 242 -56.65 -22.16 -15.37
C GLU A 242 -57.07 -22.86 -14.03
N LYS A 243 -56.75 -22.19 -12.90
CA LYS A 243 -57.56 -21.86 -11.66
C LYS A 243 -58.39 -22.97 -10.95
N ALA A 244 -58.41 -23.16 -9.61
CA ALA A 244 -58.73 -22.17 -8.57
C ALA A 244 -58.63 -22.69 -7.10
N GLN A 245 -58.33 -21.75 -6.17
CA GLN A 245 -58.63 -21.62 -4.72
C GLN A 245 -59.04 -22.79 -3.77
N ALA A 246 -58.31 -22.81 -2.64
CA ALA A 246 -58.74 -22.85 -1.22
C ALA A 246 -59.27 -24.15 -0.54
N GLY A 247 -58.84 -24.34 0.72
CA GLY A 247 -59.34 -25.35 1.67
C GLY A 247 -58.29 -25.75 2.72
N GLU A 248 -58.46 -25.31 3.98
CA GLU A 248 -57.57 -25.68 5.10
C GLU A 248 -58.00 -26.95 5.86
N ALA A 249 -57.04 -27.50 6.62
CA ALA A 249 -57.18 -28.25 7.88
C ALA A 249 -57.03 -29.80 7.89
N GLY A 250 -55.99 -30.24 8.64
CA GLY A 250 -55.84 -31.60 9.20
C GLY A 250 -55.12 -32.61 8.29
N GLN A 251 -53.96 -33.16 8.62
CA GLN A 251 -53.51 -33.67 9.93
C GLN A 251 -51.98 -33.61 10.09
N ALA A 252 -51.51 -33.55 11.33
CA ALA A 252 -50.08 -33.48 11.65
C ALA A 252 -49.43 -34.87 11.79
N ALA A 253 -48.34 -35.09 11.04
CA ALA A 253 -47.32 -36.11 11.33
C ALA A 253 -46.00 -35.78 10.58
N ALA A 254 -44.88 -36.23 11.15
CA ALA A 254 -43.55 -36.23 10.51
C ALA A 254 -42.88 -34.87 10.21
N GLU A 255 -42.92 -33.93 11.17
CA GLU A 255 -41.78 -33.04 11.35
C GLU A 255 -40.58 -33.88 11.82
N ALA A 256 -39.68 -34.18 10.88
CA ALA A 256 -38.37 -34.77 11.15
C ALA A 256 -37.31 -33.76 10.72
N GLU A 257 -37.15 -32.68 11.50
CA GLU A 257 -36.20 -31.62 11.21
C GLU A 257 -34.78 -32.16 11.04
N CYS A 258 -34.29 -32.15 9.81
CA CYS A 258 -32.88 -32.37 9.54
C CYS A 258 -32.13 -31.08 9.94
N HIS A 259 -31.91 -30.89 11.24
CA HIS A 259 -30.99 -29.91 11.82
C HIS A 259 -29.53 -30.24 11.44
N ARG A 260 -29.25 -30.19 10.14
CA ARG A 260 -27.91 -30.11 9.59
C ARG A 260 -27.52 -28.65 9.74
N THR A 261 -26.74 -28.34 10.77
CA THR A 261 -26.15 -27.01 10.94
C THR A 261 -25.44 -26.61 9.66
N GLN A 262 -25.99 -25.65 8.93
CA GLN A 262 -25.29 -25.03 7.82
C GLN A 262 -24.12 -24.26 8.41
N GLU A 263 -22.90 -24.80 8.27
CA GLU A 263 -21.68 -24.04 8.53
C GLU A 263 -21.69 -22.83 7.58
N THR A 264 -21.97 -21.65 8.13
CA THR A 264 -21.97 -20.40 7.38
C THR A 264 -20.53 -20.10 6.98
N LEU A 265 -20.22 -20.40 5.71
CA LEU A 265 -18.97 -20.00 5.08
C LEU A 265 -18.77 -18.49 5.28
N PRO A 266 -17.52 -18.03 5.53
CA PRO A 266 -17.24 -16.61 5.67
C PRO A 266 -17.68 -15.87 4.40
N PRO A 267 -18.19 -14.63 4.51
CA PRO A 267 -18.65 -13.86 3.36
C PRO A 267 -17.51 -13.69 2.35
N PHE A 268 -17.85 -13.77 1.06
CA PHE A 268 -16.86 -13.64 -0.01
C PHE A 268 -16.18 -12.26 0.07
N PRO A 269 -14.84 -12.17 0.10
CA PRO A 269 -14.14 -10.95 0.50
C PRO A 269 -13.96 -9.96 -0.66
N THR A 270 -15.02 -9.66 -1.42
CA THR A 270 -14.99 -8.87 -2.66
C THR A 270 -14.18 -7.59 -2.51
N ARG A 271 -14.42 -6.82 -1.45
CA ARG A 271 -13.75 -5.54 -1.21
C ARG A 271 -12.24 -5.66 -0.95
N LEU A 272 -11.75 -6.80 -0.45
CA LEU A 272 -10.31 -7.03 -0.30
C LEU A 272 -9.68 -7.42 -1.64
N LEU A 273 -10.39 -8.15 -2.49
CA LEU A 273 -9.93 -8.48 -3.86
C LEU A 273 -9.87 -7.21 -4.73
N GLU A 274 -10.91 -6.36 -4.67
CA GLU A 274 -10.92 -5.03 -5.31
C GLU A 274 -9.72 -4.16 -4.90
N LEU A 275 -9.31 -4.20 -3.63
CA LEU A 275 -8.15 -3.46 -3.13
C LEU A 275 -6.81 -4.09 -3.54
N ILE A 276 -6.74 -5.41 -3.68
CA ILE A 276 -5.56 -6.13 -4.20
C ILE A 276 -5.38 -5.82 -5.69
N ASP A 277 -6.46 -5.77 -6.48
CA ASP A 277 -6.41 -5.63 -7.93
C ASP A 277 -6.48 -4.17 -8.42
N GLY A 278 -6.87 -3.21 -7.56
CA GLY A 278 -7.15 -1.81 -7.93
C GLY A 278 -5.97 -1.03 -8.52
N PHE A 279 -4.73 -1.47 -8.31
CA PHE A 279 -3.56 -0.91 -9.00
C PHE A 279 -3.59 -1.20 -10.51
N MET A 280 -4.12 -2.37 -10.92
CA MET A 280 -4.23 -2.74 -12.34
C MET A 280 -5.26 -1.87 -13.06
N LEU A 281 -6.41 -1.59 -12.42
CA LEU A 281 -7.44 -0.70 -12.97
C LEU A 281 -6.90 0.73 -13.15
N SER A 282 -6.20 1.24 -12.13
CA SER A 282 -5.48 2.52 -12.21
C SER A 282 -4.49 2.53 -13.38
N LYS A 283 -3.66 1.49 -13.53
CA LYS A 283 -2.67 1.44 -14.61
C LYS A 283 -3.29 1.27 -16.00
N ALA A 284 -4.45 0.61 -16.11
CA ALA A 284 -5.21 0.52 -17.36
C ALA A 284 -5.71 1.91 -17.80
N LEU A 285 -6.38 2.66 -16.91
CA LEU A 285 -6.77 4.06 -17.17
C LEU A 285 -5.56 4.91 -17.58
N PHE A 286 -4.46 4.83 -16.82
CA PHE A 286 -3.25 5.61 -17.10
C PHE A 286 -2.66 5.27 -18.47
N THR A 287 -2.69 3.99 -18.86
CA THR A 287 -2.19 3.51 -20.17
C THR A 287 -3.09 3.97 -21.31
N ALA A 288 -4.42 3.89 -21.16
CA ALA A 288 -5.37 4.37 -22.17
C ALA A 288 -5.25 5.89 -22.41
N CYS A 289 -5.10 6.69 -21.35
CA CYS A 289 -4.79 8.12 -21.48
C CYS A 289 -3.41 8.36 -22.11
N LYS A 290 -2.38 7.55 -21.79
CA LYS A 290 -1.02 7.73 -22.35
C LYS A 290 -0.95 7.37 -23.83
N LEU A 291 -1.72 6.36 -24.26
CA LEU A 291 -1.91 5.96 -25.65
C LEU A 291 -2.97 6.80 -26.40
N LYS A 292 -3.48 7.90 -25.80
CA LYS A 292 -4.45 8.82 -26.44
C LYS A 292 -5.73 8.14 -26.95
N VAL A 293 -6.14 7.02 -26.32
CA VAL A 293 -7.32 6.24 -26.73
C VAL A 293 -8.59 7.09 -26.71
N PHE A 294 -8.78 7.87 -25.66
CA PHE A 294 -9.95 8.75 -25.51
C PHE A 294 -9.94 9.90 -26.52
N ASP A 295 -8.76 10.41 -26.90
CA ASP A 295 -8.63 11.44 -27.92
C ASP A 295 -8.98 10.91 -29.33
N LEU A 296 -8.63 9.66 -29.63
CA LEU A 296 -8.94 9.00 -30.92
C LEU A 296 -10.39 8.55 -31.08
N LEU A 297 -11.15 8.53 -29.97
CA LEU A 297 -12.57 8.17 -29.90
C LEU A 297 -13.47 9.39 -29.59
N LYS A 298 -12.89 10.59 -29.48
CA LYS A 298 -13.62 11.83 -29.21
C LYS A 298 -14.35 12.29 -30.47
N ASP A 299 -15.65 12.55 -30.34
CA ASP A 299 -16.54 13.05 -31.40
C ASP A 299 -16.55 12.20 -32.70
N GLU A 300 -16.08 10.95 -32.60
CA GLU A 300 -15.92 9.98 -33.68
C GLU A 300 -16.96 8.86 -33.61
N ALA A 301 -17.21 8.18 -34.74
CA ALA A 301 -18.02 6.96 -34.76
C ALA A 301 -17.30 5.78 -34.07
N PRO A 302 -18.00 4.75 -33.54
CA PRO A 302 -17.36 3.64 -32.84
C PRO A 302 -16.30 2.92 -33.69
N GLN A 303 -15.08 2.81 -33.18
CA GLN A 303 -13.92 2.26 -33.91
C GLN A 303 -13.53 0.87 -33.39
N LYS A 304 -13.00 0.00 -34.26
CA LYS A 304 -12.59 -1.34 -33.82
C LYS A 304 -11.20 -1.29 -33.20
N ALA A 305 -10.90 -2.28 -32.35
CA ALA A 305 -9.60 -2.38 -31.68
C ALA A 305 -8.42 -2.41 -32.66
N ALA A 306 -8.60 -2.96 -33.87
CA ALA A 306 -7.59 -2.98 -34.92
C ALA A 306 -7.28 -1.57 -35.48
N ASP A 307 -8.32 -0.76 -35.71
CA ASP A 307 -8.19 0.60 -36.24
C ASP A 307 -7.46 1.51 -35.24
N ILE A 308 -7.88 1.43 -33.97
CA ILE A 308 -7.27 2.16 -32.85
C ILE A 308 -5.81 1.71 -32.65
N ALA A 309 -5.55 0.39 -32.67
CA ALA A 309 -4.21 -0.16 -32.50
C ALA A 309 -3.23 0.29 -33.59
N SER A 310 -3.70 0.34 -34.85
CA SER A 310 -2.95 0.82 -36.01
C SER A 310 -2.59 2.32 -35.89
N LYS A 311 -3.52 3.15 -35.40
CA LYS A 311 -3.29 4.59 -35.18
C LYS A 311 -2.20 4.92 -34.15
N VAL A 312 -1.84 3.99 -33.27
CA VAL A 312 -0.89 4.23 -32.15
C VAL A 312 0.26 3.22 -32.05
N ASP A 313 0.50 2.44 -33.12
CA ASP A 313 1.55 1.41 -33.21
C ASP A 313 1.54 0.41 -32.03
N THR A 314 0.41 -0.29 -31.88
CA THR A 314 0.25 -1.31 -30.81
C THR A 314 -0.33 -2.62 -31.36
N SER A 315 -0.13 -3.72 -30.61
CA SER A 315 -0.74 -5.00 -30.95
C SER A 315 -2.27 -4.96 -30.77
N VAL A 316 -3.01 -5.46 -31.75
CA VAL A 316 -4.49 -5.52 -31.71
C VAL A 316 -5.00 -6.25 -30.46
N CYS A 317 -4.38 -7.38 -30.09
CA CYS A 317 -4.75 -8.15 -28.89
C CYS A 317 -4.52 -7.36 -27.58
N GLY A 318 -3.43 -6.59 -27.49
CA GLY A 318 -3.17 -5.73 -26.33
C GLY A 318 -4.15 -4.56 -26.24
N MET A 319 -4.41 -3.90 -27.36
CA MET A 319 -5.37 -2.80 -27.46
C MET A 319 -6.80 -3.29 -27.16
N GLU A 320 -7.24 -4.41 -27.71
CA GLU A 320 -8.57 -4.95 -27.45
C GLU A 320 -8.77 -5.30 -25.96
N ARG A 321 -7.75 -5.88 -25.29
CA ARG A 321 -7.81 -6.14 -23.84
C ARG A 321 -7.92 -4.84 -23.04
N LEU A 322 -7.20 -3.79 -23.43
CA LEU A 322 -7.26 -2.47 -22.80
C LEU A 322 -8.64 -1.81 -22.99
N LEU A 323 -9.18 -1.84 -24.21
CA LEU A 323 -10.51 -1.30 -24.54
C LEU A 323 -11.63 -2.07 -23.81
N ASN A 324 -11.52 -3.41 -23.70
CA ASN A 324 -12.47 -4.23 -22.93
C ASN A 324 -12.49 -3.84 -21.44
N ILE A 325 -11.34 -3.64 -20.78
CA ILE A 325 -11.33 -3.23 -19.36
C ILE A 325 -11.78 -1.77 -19.20
N CYS A 326 -11.46 -0.86 -20.13
CA CYS A 326 -11.99 0.50 -20.12
C CYS A 326 -13.52 0.54 -20.30
N ALA A 327 -14.09 -0.35 -21.13
CA ALA A 327 -15.53 -0.51 -21.24
C ALA A 327 -16.17 -1.09 -19.96
N ALA A 328 -15.55 -2.12 -19.36
CA ALA A 328 -16.00 -2.69 -18.08
C ALA A 328 -15.90 -1.69 -16.90
N MET A 329 -15.02 -0.68 -16.99
CA MET A 329 -14.93 0.44 -16.05
C MET A 329 -15.92 1.60 -16.36
N GLY A 330 -16.77 1.48 -17.38
CA GLY A 330 -17.73 2.53 -17.78
C GLY A 330 -17.10 3.76 -18.45
N LEU A 331 -15.85 3.64 -18.93
CA LEU A 331 -15.16 4.73 -19.64
C LEU A 331 -15.41 4.69 -21.14
N LEU A 332 -15.74 3.52 -21.68
CA LEU A 332 -16.08 3.32 -23.08
C LEU A 332 -17.40 2.56 -23.18
N GLU A 333 -18.16 2.82 -24.23
CA GLU A 333 -19.23 1.93 -24.68
C GLU A 333 -18.63 0.88 -25.63
N LYS A 334 -19.17 -0.34 -25.61
CA LYS A 334 -18.80 -1.42 -26.54
C LYS A 334 -20.03 -1.89 -27.29
N THR A 335 -19.95 -1.85 -28.61
CA THR A 335 -21.00 -2.29 -29.55
C THR A 335 -20.42 -3.31 -30.55
N GLU A 336 -21.27 -3.86 -31.42
CA GLU A 336 -20.82 -4.67 -32.56
C GLU A 336 -20.01 -3.86 -33.60
N GLN A 337 -20.22 -2.54 -33.65
CA GLN A 337 -19.54 -1.65 -34.58
C GLN A 337 -18.11 -1.34 -34.09
N GLY A 338 -17.94 -1.15 -32.77
CA GLY A 338 -16.66 -0.86 -32.15
C GLY A 338 -16.80 -0.31 -30.73
N TYR A 339 -15.78 0.44 -30.31
CA TYR A 339 -15.72 1.15 -29.04
C TYR A 339 -15.87 2.66 -29.27
N SER A 340 -16.55 3.35 -28.35
CA SER A 340 -16.72 4.81 -28.33
C SER A 340 -16.57 5.33 -26.90
N ASN A 341 -16.25 6.61 -26.72
CA ASN A 341 -16.20 7.22 -25.39
C ASN A 341 -17.60 7.32 -24.76
N THR A 342 -17.71 7.13 -23.44
CA THR A 342 -18.87 7.65 -22.69
C THR A 342 -18.79 9.17 -22.57
N GLU A 343 -19.92 9.83 -22.27
CA GLU A 343 -19.97 11.29 -22.02
C GLU A 343 -18.93 11.73 -20.98
N THR A 344 -18.81 10.98 -19.88
CA THR A 344 -17.80 11.17 -18.84
C THR A 344 -16.36 11.09 -19.38
N ALA A 345 -16.07 10.15 -20.28
CA ALA A 345 -14.73 10.03 -20.86
C ALA A 345 -14.41 11.13 -21.89
N ASN A 346 -15.39 11.54 -22.70
CA ASN A 346 -15.26 12.71 -23.57
C ASN A 346 -14.98 14.00 -22.76
N LEU A 347 -15.68 14.20 -21.65
CA LEU A 347 -15.58 15.41 -20.83
C LEU A 347 -14.28 15.48 -20.01
N TYR A 348 -13.85 14.34 -19.43
CA TYR A 348 -12.77 14.32 -18.43
C TYR A 348 -11.49 13.58 -18.86
N LEU A 349 -11.50 12.73 -19.90
CA LEU A 349 -10.34 11.89 -20.26
C LEU A 349 -9.69 12.22 -21.62
N ALA A 350 -10.44 12.78 -22.57
CA ALA A 350 -9.86 13.42 -23.76
C ALA A 350 -8.98 14.61 -23.33
N SER A 351 -7.81 14.77 -23.94
CA SER A 351 -6.74 15.62 -23.39
C SER A 351 -6.79 17.10 -23.77
N ASP A 352 -7.67 17.46 -24.71
CA ASP A 352 -7.96 18.82 -25.14
C ASP A 352 -9.23 19.41 -24.48
N GLY A 353 -9.96 18.60 -23.71
CA GLY A 353 -11.19 19.00 -23.03
C GLY A 353 -10.96 20.03 -21.93
N GLU A 354 -11.86 21.02 -21.81
CA GLU A 354 -11.74 22.12 -20.82
C GLU A 354 -11.65 21.63 -19.36
N TYR A 355 -12.26 20.48 -19.06
CA TYR A 355 -12.28 19.86 -17.74
C TYR A 355 -11.38 18.60 -17.66
N SER A 356 -10.44 18.45 -18.59
CA SER A 356 -9.65 17.23 -18.73
C SER A 356 -8.76 16.94 -17.52
N LEU A 357 -8.89 15.72 -17.00
CA LEU A 357 -8.01 15.12 -15.99
C LEU A 357 -6.73 14.52 -16.60
N HIS A 358 -6.51 14.60 -17.93
CA HIS A 358 -5.35 14.01 -18.59
C HIS A 358 -4.02 14.45 -17.97
N GLY A 359 -3.90 15.74 -17.61
CA GLY A 359 -2.71 16.29 -16.95
C GLY A 359 -2.37 15.61 -15.62
N ILE A 360 -3.36 15.47 -14.73
CA ILE A 360 -3.15 14.81 -13.42
C ILE A 360 -2.98 13.29 -13.57
N ILE A 361 -3.62 12.66 -14.55
CA ILE A 361 -3.44 11.23 -14.86
C ILE A 361 -2.01 10.96 -15.36
N MET A 362 -1.46 11.78 -16.25
CA MET A 362 -0.06 11.66 -16.71
C MET A 362 0.94 11.90 -15.57
N HIS A 363 0.68 12.87 -14.69
CA HIS A 363 1.52 13.11 -13.51
C HIS A 363 1.49 11.93 -12.53
N LYS A 364 0.30 11.39 -12.20
CA LYS A 364 0.17 10.19 -11.36
C LYS A 364 0.81 8.96 -12.00
N ASN A 365 0.77 8.82 -13.34
CA ASN A 365 1.41 7.70 -14.05
C ASN A 365 2.95 7.77 -14.08
N ASP A 366 3.51 8.94 -14.36
CA ASP A 366 4.94 9.09 -14.64
C ASP A 366 5.77 9.40 -13.39
N LEU A 367 5.18 10.04 -12.36
CA LEU A 367 5.86 10.40 -11.11
C LEU A 367 5.34 9.58 -9.93
N THR A 368 4.10 9.84 -9.50
CA THR A 368 3.58 9.29 -8.22
C THR A 368 3.56 7.78 -8.19
N TRP A 369 3.17 7.11 -9.29
CA TRP A 369 3.23 5.65 -9.41
C TRP A 369 4.61 5.08 -9.06
N ASN A 370 5.67 5.74 -9.50
CA ASN A 370 7.05 5.29 -9.28
C ASN A 370 7.49 5.56 -7.83
N LEU A 371 7.10 6.71 -7.25
CA LEU A 371 7.33 7.01 -5.83
C LEU A 371 6.61 6.02 -4.90
N PHE A 372 5.38 5.62 -5.24
CA PHE A 372 4.62 4.63 -4.48
C PHE A 372 5.21 3.21 -4.52
N THR A 373 6.13 2.90 -5.45
CA THR A 373 6.90 1.64 -5.35
C THR A 373 7.85 1.62 -4.16
N TYR A 374 8.20 2.80 -3.63
CA TYR A 374 9.01 2.99 -2.41
C TYR A 374 8.16 3.32 -1.16
N LEU A 375 6.83 3.13 -1.20
CA LEU A 375 5.94 3.42 -0.07
C LEU A 375 6.38 2.76 1.25
N GLU A 376 6.92 1.54 1.20
CA GLU A 376 7.45 0.86 2.39
C GLU A 376 8.62 1.64 3.03
N PHE A 377 9.49 2.24 2.22
CA PHE A 377 10.57 3.11 2.72
C PHE A 377 10.02 4.42 3.26
N ALA A 378 9.03 5.04 2.60
CA ALA A 378 8.36 6.25 3.10
C ALA A 378 7.76 6.06 4.50
N ILE A 379 7.11 4.91 4.74
CA ILE A 379 6.54 4.55 6.05
C ILE A 379 7.62 4.27 7.10
N ARG A 380 8.74 3.63 6.72
CA ARG A 380 9.85 3.31 7.63
C ARG A 380 10.71 4.52 8.00
N GLU A 381 10.84 5.47 7.08
CA GLU A 381 11.78 6.61 7.17
C GLU A 381 11.08 7.93 7.54
N GLY A 382 9.76 8.02 7.36
CA GLY A 382 8.99 9.23 7.64
C GLY A 382 9.27 10.37 6.65
N THR A 383 9.65 10.07 5.41
CA THR A 383 10.11 11.07 4.44
C THR A 383 9.87 10.66 2.97
N HIS A 384 9.89 11.65 2.07
CA HIS A 384 9.65 11.49 0.65
C HIS A 384 10.70 10.63 -0.06
N GLN A 385 10.30 9.98 -1.16
CA GLN A 385 11.13 8.95 -1.80
C GLN A 385 11.75 9.40 -3.15
N HIS A 386 11.71 10.69 -3.46
CA HIS A 386 12.36 11.28 -4.65
C HIS A 386 13.86 10.99 -4.74
N HIS A 387 14.55 10.91 -3.59
CA HIS A 387 15.98 10.58 -3.56
C HIS A 387 16.28 9.17 -4.13
N ARG A 388 15.35 8.22 -3.98
CA ARG A 388 15.44 6.88 -4.58
C ARG A 388 15.10 6.90 -6.06
N LEU A 389 14.06 7.63 -6.43
CA LEU A 389 13.59 7.75 -7.82
C LEU A 389 14.59 8.45 -8.73
N LEU A 390 15.25 9.51 -8.24
CA LEU A 390 16.20 10.32 -9.00
C LEU A 390 17.66 9.80 -8.91
N GLY A 391 17.94 8.85 -8.02
CA GLY A 391 19.28 8.31 -7.79
C GLY A 391 20.30 9.30 -7.21
N LYS A 392 19.84 10.47 -6.75
CA LYS A 392 20.66 11.57 -6.18
C LYS A 392 20.09 12.02 -4.84
N LYS A 393 20.92 12.70 -4.04
CA LYS A 393 20.41 13.52 -2.93
C LYS A 393 19.47 14.61 -3.49
N VAL A 394 18.42 14.92 -2.72
CA VAL A 394 17.52 16.05 -2.93
C VAL A 394 17.82 17.07 -1.84
N GLU A 395 17.97 18.35 -2.20
CA GLU A 395 18.26 19.45 -1.27
C GLU A 395 17.19 20.56 -1.32
N ASP A 396 16.63 20.83 -2.50
CA ASP A 396 15.38 21.57 -2.67
C ASP A 396 14.42 20.68 -3.43
N LEU A 397 13.43 20.11 -2.72
CA LEU A 397 12.46 19.18 -3.27
C LEU A 397 11.81 19.66 -4.57
N PHE A 398 11.41 20.94 -4.62
CA PHE A 398 10.67 21.48 -5.75
C PHE A 398 11.60 21.69 -6.94
N GLN A 399 12.80 22.24 -6.73
CA GLN A 399 13.77 22.41 -7.81
C GLN A 399 14.35 21.08 -8.30
N ASP A 400 14.69 20.15 -7.40
CA ASP A 400 15.36 18.89 -7.73
C ASP A 400 14.46 17.87 -8.44
N ALA A 401 13.15 17.87 -8.16
CA ALA A 401 12.21 16.82 -8.60
C ALA A 401 11.04 17.33 -9.46
N TYR A 402 10.48 18.50 -9.17
CA TYR A 402 9.30 19.04 -9.87
C TYR A 402 9.68 20.03 -10.98
N TYR A 403 10.71 20.83 -10.77
CA TYR A 403 11.11 21.94 -11.65
C TYR A 403 12.46 21.72 -12.35
N GLN A 404 13.02 20.50 -12.29
CA GLN A 404 14.31 20.12 -12.88
C GLN A 404 14.41 20.38 -14.40
N SER A 405 13.30 20.31 -15.13
CA SER A 405 13.25 20.61 -16.56
C SER A 405 11.94 21.32 -16.94
N PRO A 406 11.90 22.11 -18.03
CA PRO A 406 10.68 22.78 -18.50
C PRO A 406 9.53 21.80 -18.76
N GLU A 407 9.81 20.60 -19.27
CA GLU A 407 8.80 19.57 -19.56
C GLU A 407 8.22 18.98 -18.28
N THR A 408 9.07 18.73 -17.27
CA THR A 408 8.67 18.20 -15.96
C THR A 408 7.82 19.22 -15.22
N ARG A 409 8.26 20.49 -15.24
CA ARG A 409 7.54 21.66 -14.71
C ARG A 409 6.19 21.84 -15.40
N LEU A 410 6.15 21.84 -16.72
CA LEU A 410 4.91 21.97 -17.50
C LEU A 410 3.95 20.79 -17.26
N ARG A 411 4.45 19.56 -17.05
CA ARG A 411 3.64 18.40 -16.64
C ARG A 411 3.02 18.59 -15.26
N PHE A 412 3.76 19.12 -14.28
CA PHE A 412 3.20 19.47 -12.97
C PHE A 412 2.16 20.60 -13.05
N MET A 413 2.46 21.68 -13.77
CA MET A 413 1.52 22.79 -14.00
C MET A 413 0.22 22.31 -14.66
N ARG A 414 0.30 21.43 -15.68
CA ARG A 414 -0.87 20.79 -16.30
C ARG A 414 -1.67 19.96 -15.29
N ALA A 415 -1.02 19.20 -14.43
CA ALA A 415 -1.69 18.40 -13.40
C ALA A 415 -2.45 19.25 -12.37
N MET A 416 -1.87 20.37 -11.93
CA MET A 416 -2.56 21.29 -11.02
C MET A 416 -3.67 22.06 -11.74
N HIS A 417 -3.46 22.47 -13.00
CA HIS A 417 -4.48 23.12 -13.83
C HIS A 417 -5.73 22.24 -14.01
N SER A 418 -5.55 20.95 -14.34
CA SER A 418 -6.65 19.96 -14.42
C SER A 418 -7.51 19.91 -13.15
N MET A 419 -6.87 19.94 -11.98
CA MET A 419 -7.60 19.90 -10.70
C MET A 419 -8.33 21.22 -10.40
N VAL A 420 -7.64 22.35 -10.57
CA VAL A 420 -8.23 23.68 -10.29
C VAL A 420 -9.37 23.99 -11.26
N LYS A 421 -9.33 23.53 -12.51
CA LYS A 421 -10.43 23.66 -13.49
C LYS A 421 -11.75 23.01 -13.04
N LEU A 422 -11.71 22.02 -12.13
CA LEU A 422 -12.90 21.39 -11.55
C LEU A 422 -13.38 22.07 -10.27
N THR A 423 -12.47 22.58 -9.43
CA THR A 423 -12.81 23.10 -8.09
C THR A 423 -12.96 24.62 -8.02
N ALA A 424 -12.33 25.39 -8.92
CA ALA A 424 -12.21 26.85 -8.79
C ALA A 424 -13.55 27.57 -8.62
N CYS A 425 -14.61 27.13 -9.32
CA CYS A 425 -15.94 27.74 -9.20
C CYS A 425 -16.52 27.56 -7.78
N GLN A 426 -16.39 26.36 -7.22
CA GLN A 426 -16.81 26.06 -5.84
C GLN A 426 -15.98 26.84 -4.82
N VAL A 427 -14.69 27.03 -5.09
CA VAL A 427 -13.76 27.76 -4.21
C VAL A 427 -14.05 29.27 -4.24
N ALA A 428 -14.27 29.85 -5.42
CA ALA A 428 -14.59 31.27 -5.59
C ALA A 428 -15.95 31.63 -4.96
N THR A 429 -16.92 30.71 -4.99
CA THR A 429 -18.26 30.89 -4.42
C THR A 429 -18.44 30.33 -2.99
N ALA A 430 -17.36 29.83 -2.37
CA ALA A 430 -17.40 29.23 -1.03
C ALA A 430 -17.81 30.22 0.09
N PHE A 431 -17.51 31.50 -0.11
CA PHE A 431 -17.80 32.61 0.80
C PHE A 431 -18.19 33.84 -0.02
N ASP A 432 -18.87 34.82 0.58
CA ASP A 432 -19.00 36.14 -0.03
C ASP A 432 -17.67 36.91 0.07
N LEU A 433 -16.89 36.89 -1.02
CA LEU A 433 -15.64 37.63 -1.13
C LEU A 433 -15.83 39.05 -1.69
N SER A 434 -17.07 39.50 -1.96
CA SER A 434 -17.34 40.82 -2.59
C SER A 434 -16.90 42.03 -1.76
N ARG A 435 -16.62 41.82 -0.47
CA ARG A 435 -16.01 42.81 0.44
C ARG A 435 -14.54 43.14 0.12
N PHE A 436 -13.87 42.34 -0.72
CA PHE A 436 -12.46 42.51 -1.07
C PHE A 436 -12.31 43.07 -2.50
N SER A 437 -11.60 44.19 -2.65
CA SER A 437 -11.33 44.81 -3.96
C SER A 437 -10.04 44.30 -4.62
N SER A 438 -9.19 43.59 -3.86
CA SER A 438 -7.95 43.01 -4.36
C SER A 438 -7.61 41.68 -3.69
N ALA A 439 -7.08 40.73 -4.48
CA ALA A 439 -6.65 39.43 -4.01
C ALA A 439 -5.22 39.07 -4.48
N CYS A 440 -4.50 38.29 -3.69
CA CYS A 440 -3.20 37.71 -4.05
C CYS A 440 -3.27 36.18 -3.97
N ASP A 441 -3.14 35.52 -5.11
CA ASP A 441 -3.17 34.06 -5.29
C ASP A 441 -1.72 33.54 -5.18
N VAL A 442 -1.30 33.21 -3.95
CA VAL A 442 0.09 32.89 -3.59
C VAL A 442 0.34 31.41 -3.88
N GLY A 443 1.25 31.13 -4.82
CA GLY A 443 1.36 29.82 -5.46
C GLY A 443 0.28 29.55 -6.50
N GLY A 444 -0.39 30.59 -7.01
CA GLY A 444 -1.50 30.49 -7.97
C GLY A 444 -1.13 29.90 -9.33
N CYS A 445 0.17 29.66 -9.61
CA CYS A 445 0.67 28.88 -10.73
C CYS A 445 0.14 29.35 -12.09
N THR A 446 -0.75 28.59 -12.73
CA THR A 446 -1.36 28.96 -14.02
C THR A 446 -2.36 30.12 -13.93
N GLY A 447 -2.71 30.58 -12.73
CA GLY A 447 -3.73 31.59 -12.47
C GLY A 447 -5.16 31.13 -12.78
N ALA A 448 -5.41 29.83 -12.74
CA ALA A 448 -6.74 29.27 -13.04
C ALA A 448 -7.79 29.70 -11.99
N LEU A 449 -7.42 29.73 -10.70
CA LEU A 449 -8.29 30.22 -9.63
C LEU A 449 -8.47 31.74 -9.71
N ALA A 450 -7.39 32.51 -9.91
CA ALA A 450 -7.47 33.95 -10.12
C ALA A 450 -8.42 34.39 -11.24
N ARG A 451 -8.53 33.63 -12.34
CA ARG A 451 -9.49 33.88 -13.43
C ARG A 451 -10.93 33.66 -13.02
N GLU A 452 -11.18 32.68 -12.16
CA GLU A 452 -12.51 32.36 -11.65
C GLU A 452 -12.96 33.40 -10.62
N LEU A 453 -12.06 33.82 -9.72
CA LEU A 453 -12.28 34.95 -8.81
C LEU A 453 -12.60 36.25 -9.58
N ALA A 454 -11.86 36.57 -10.64
CA ALA A 454 -12.15 37.72 -11.50
C ALA A 454 -13.42 37.57 -12.37
N ARG A 455 -13.94 36.34 -12.53
CA ARG A 455 -15.21 36.06 -13.23
C ARG A 455 -16.40 36.29 -12.29
N GLU A 456 -16.32 35.76 -11.07
CA GLU A 456 -17.37 35.88 -10.04
C GLU A 456 -17.41 37.28 -9.42
N TYR A 457 -16.25 37.94 -9.30
CA TYR A 457 -16.11 39.29 -8.75
C TYR A 457 -15.47 40.26 -9.78
N PRO A 458 -16.22 40.76 -10.79
CA PRO A 458 -15.69 41.66 -11.85
C PRO A 458 -15.23 43.06 -11.41
N ARG A 459 -14.89 43.25 -10.13
CA ARG A 459 -14.24 44.44 -9.57
C ARG A 459 -12.96 44.09 -8.78
N MET A 460 -12.66 42.80 -8.60
CA MET A 460 -11.54 42.33 -7.80
C MET A 460 -10.28 42.25 -8.65
N GLN A 461 -9.26 43.05 -8.31
CA GLN A 461 -7.95 42.94 -8.94
C GLN A 461 -7.19 41.75 -8.33
N VAL A 462 -6.89 40.72 -9.12
CA VAL A 462 -6.23 39.51 -8.62
C VAL A 462 -4.78 39.45 -9.12
N THR A 463 -3.83 39.32 -8.21
CA THR A 463 -2.41 39.09 -8.54
C THR A 463 -2.06 37.63 -8.30
N VAL A 464 -1.62 36.93 -9.34
CA VAL A 464 -1.00 35.60 -9.23
C VAL A 464 0.46 35.80 -8.84
N PHE A 465 0.90 35.23 -7.72
CA PHE A 465 2.27 35.33 -7.23
C PHE A 465 2.93 33.96 -7.16
N ASP A 466 3.96 33.72 -7.96
CA ASP A 466 4.63 32.43 -8.09
C ASP A 466 6.10 32.61 -8.53
N LEU A 467 6.87 31.54 -8.60
CA LEU A 467 8.28 31.57 -9.03
C LEU A 467 8.41 32.10 -10.47
N PRO A 468 9.51 32.82 -10.83
CA PRO A 468 9.69 33.40 -12.16
C PRO A 468 9.47 32.40 -13.31
N ASP A 469 10.11 31.24 -13.20
CA ASP A 469 9.99 30.08 -14.09
C ASP A 469 8.57 29.51 -14.26
N ILE A 470 7.69 29.72 -13.28
CA ILE A 470 6.28 29.30 -13.31
C ILE A 470 5.43 30.39 -13.96
N ILE A 471 5.69 31.66 -13.64
CA ILE A 471 5.03 32.82 -14.26
C ILE A 471 5.31 32.89 -15.77
N GLU A 472 6.54 32.62 -16.21
CA GLU A 472 6.88 32.54 -17.64
C GLU A 472 6.08 31.42 -18.34
N LEU A 473 6.05 30.21 -17.77
CA LEU A 473 5.30 29.10 -18.35
C LEU A 473 3.78 29.27 -18.27
N ALA A 474 3.25 30.07 -17.35
CA ALA A 474 1.81 30.31 -17.21
C ALA A 474 1.17 30.91 -18.47
N ALA A 475 1.95 31.56 -19.34
CA ALA A 475 1.52 32.01 -20.67
C ALA A 475 0.91 30.87 -21.52
N HIS A 476 1.45 29.65 -21.43
CA HIS A 476 0.94 28.46 -22.16
C HIS A 476 -0.47 28.04 -21.74
N PHE A 477 -0.98 28.57 -20.64
CA PHE A 477 -2.31 28.28 -20.10
C PHE A 477 -3.27 29.45 -20.27
N GLN A 478 -2.89 30.56 -20.90
CA GLN A 478 -3.80 31.68 -21.14
C GLN A 478 -4.86 31.30 -22.18
N PRO A 479 -6.14 31.70 -21.99
CA PRO A 479 -7.19 31.41 -22.96
C PRO A 479 -6.98 32.22 -24.25
N ALA A 480 -7.48 31.72 -25.38
CA ALA A 480 -7.40 32.42 -26.67
C ALA A 480 -8.27 33.71 -26.77
N ARG A 481 -8.95 34.10 -25.68
CA ARG A 481 -9.68 35.38 -25.55
C ARG A 481 -8.86 36.35 -24.71
N PRO A 482 -8.96 37.68 -24.94
CA PRO A 482 -8.24 38.67 -24.15
C PRO A 482 -8.39 38.46 -22.65
N GLN A 483 -7.26 38.48 -21.94
CA GLN A 483 -7.23 38.37 -20.49
C GLN A 483 -8.02 39.54 -19.87
N ALA A 484 -8.78 39.27 -18.81
CA ALA A 484 -9.41 40.33 -18.04
C ALA A 484 -8.32 41.24 -17.46
N ALA A 485 -8.43 42.56 -17.66
CA ALA A 485 -7.46 43.58 -17.19
C ALA A 485 -7.35 43.70 -15.65
N GLN A 486 -7.97 42.76 -14.94
CA GLN A 486 -8.05 42.62 -13.50
C GLN A 486 -7.02 41.62 -12.98
N ILE A 487 -6.45 40.78 -13.85
CA ILE A 487 -5.53 39.70 -13.49
C ILE A 487 -4.09 40.09 -13.82
N HIS A 488 -3.25 40.14 -12.80
CA HIS A 488 -1.82 40.48 -12.89
C HIS A 488 -0.98 39.26 -12.50
N PHE A 489 0.24 39.18 -13.02
CA PHE A 489 1.18 38.10 -12.71
C PHE A 489 2.47 38.73 -12.15
N ALA A 490 2.92 38.24 -10.99
CA ALA A 490 4.08 38.75 -10.27
C ALA A 490 5.01 37.58 -9.89
N ALA A 491 6.31 37.78 -10.09
CA ALA A 491 7.32 36.74 -9.91
C ALA A 491 8.07 36.90 -8.57
N GLY A 492 8.24 35.81 -7.82
CA GLY A 492 9.07 35.77 -6.60
C GLY A 492 8.91 34.48 -5.78
N ASP A 493 9.78 34.30 -4.78
CA ASP A 493 9.71 33.23 -3.79
C ASP A 493 8.98 33.72 -2.53
N PHE A 494 7.80 33.16 -2.21
CA PHE A 494 7.00 33.58 -1.04
C PHE A 494 7.70 33.39 0.32
N PHE A 495 8.76 32.59 0.41
CA PHE A 495 9.61 32.47 1.60
C PHE A 495 10.72 33.52 1.70
N ARG A 496 10.95 34.35 0.67
CA ARG A 496 12.05 35.34 0.60
C ARG A 496 11.55 36.74 0.22
N ASP A 497 10.84 36.84 -0.89
CA ASP A 497 10.44 38.09 -1.54
C ASP A 497 9.13 38.65 -0.96
N PRO A 498 8.95 39.98 -0.94
CA PRO A 498 7.75 40.60 -0.38
C PRO A 498 6.50 40.21 -1.18
N LEU A 499 5.42 39.83 -0.47
CA LEU A 499 4.16 39.46 -1.10
C LEU A 499 3.47 40.71 -1.70
N PRO A 500 2.80 40.58 -2.87
CA PRO A 500 1.97 41.65 -3.41
C PRO A 500 0.84 42.04 -2.44
N SER A 501 0.73 43.34 -2.14
CA SER A 501 -0.27 43.88 -1.21
C SER A 501 -1.70 43.66 -1.73
N ALA A 502 -2.47 42.82 -1.04
CA ALA A 502 -3.89 42.58 -1.29
C ALA A 502 -4.76 42.72 -0.04
N GLU A 503 -6.08 42.80 -0.23
CA GLU A 503 -7.08 42.74 0.84
C GLU A 503 -7.51 41.30 1.15
N LEU A 504 -7.30 40.37 0.23
CA LEU A 504 -7.47 38.93 0.40
C LEU A 504 -6.20 38.21 -0.03
N TYR A 505 -5.63 37.35 0.81
CA TYR A 505 -4.60 36.39 0.39
C TYR A 505 -5.24 35.02 0.23
N VAL A 506 -4.85 34.29 -0.82
CA VAL A 506 -5.34 32.94 -1.12
C VAL A 506 -4.15 31.98 -1.10
N LEU A 507 -4.29 30.88 -0.36
CA LEU A 507 -3.36 29.75 -0.36
C LEU A 507 -4.16 28.50 -0.73
N CYS A 508 -4.11 28.14 -2.01
CA CYS A 508 -4.83 27.00 -2.56
C CYS A 508 -3.87 25.84 -2.81
N ARG A 509 -3.93 24.81 -1.97
CA ARG A 509 -3.04 23.65 -2.00
C ARG A 509 -1.56 24.02 -1.88
N ILE A 510 -1.23 24.73 -0.80
CA ILE A 510 0.14 25.21 -0.54
C ILE A 510 0.63 24.73 0.82
N LEU A 511 -0.21 24.78 1.86
CA LEU A 511 0.24 24.44 3.22
C LEU A 511 0.43 22.92 3.38
N HIS A 512 -0.21 22.10 2.55
CA HIS A 512 -0.06 20.65 2.61
C HIS A 512 1.27 20.10 2.04
N ASP A 513 2.00 20.91 1.27
CA ASP A 513 3.32 20.55 0.72
C ASP A 513 4.46 20.67 1.75
N TRP A 514 4.26 21.48 2.80
CA TRP A 514 5.33 21.97 3.65
C TRP A 514 5.29 21.44 5.11
N PRO A 515 6.47 21.28 5.74
CA PRO A 515 6.59 20.96 7.16
C PRO A 515 6.11 22.13 8.01
N ASP A 516 5.78 21.85 9.27
CA ASP A 516 5.07 22.82 10.13
C ASP A 516 5.91 24.11 10.38
N ASP A 517 7.24 24.08 10.36
CA ASP A 517 8.10 25.28 10.48
C ASP A 517 8.00 26.20 9.26
N LYS A 518 8.02 25.65 8.03
CA LYS A 518 7.80 26.41 6.79
C LYS A 518 6.36 26.94 6.73
N VAL A 519 5.37 26.18 7.19
CA VAL A 519 3.97 26.64 7.31
C VAL A 519 3.87 27.83 8.28
N HIS A 520 4.49 27.75 9.47
CA HIS A 520 4.56 28.90 10.38
C HIS A 520 5.22 30.11 9.72
N LYS A 521 6.37 29.93 9.03
CA LYS A 521 7.06 31.01 8.32
C LYS A 521 6.19 31.68 7.25
N LEU A 522 5.46 30.90 6.44
CA LEU A 522 4.59 31.45 5.40
C LEU A 522 3.40 32.21 6.00
N LEU A 523 2.73 31.63 6.99
CA LEU A 523 1.60 32.28 7.67
C LEU A 523 2.01 33.59 8.38
N SER A 524 3.21 33.66 8.98
CA SER A 524 3.74 34.93 9.51
C SER A 524 3.92 35.99 8.41
N ARG A 525 4.51 35.63 7.25
CA ARG A 525 4.72 36.58 6.14
C ARG A 525 3.41 37.09 5.52
N VAL A 526 2.40 36.23 5.44
CA VAL A 526 1.04 36.65 5.05
C VAL A 526 0.43 37.56 6.12
N ALA A 527 0.57 37.21 7.41
CA ALA A 527 0.08 38.04 8.53
C ALA A 527 0.75 39.42 8.61
N GLU A 528 2.04 39.51 8.30
CA GLU A 528 2.83 40.77 8.19
C GLU A 528 2.39 41.61 6.98
N SER A 529 1.97 40.97 5.89
CA SER A 529 1.48 41.62 4.66
C SER A 529 -0.01 41.99 4.73
N CYS A 530 -0.74 41.54 5.76
CA CYS A 530 -2.15 41.83 5.99
C CYS A 530 -2.35 43.10 6.83
N LYS A 531 -3.22 43.99 6.35
CA LYS A 531 -3.82 45.06 7.18
C LYS A 531 -4.95 44.47 8.05
N PRO A 532 -5.31 45.08 9.19
CA PRO A 532 -6.52 44.71 9.93
C PRO A 532 -7.76 44.77 9.01
N GLY A 533 -8.57 43.72 9.03
CA GLY A 533 -9.70 43.51 8.12
C GLY A 533 -9.39 42.71 6.85
N ALA A 534 -8.11 42.47 6.52
CA ALA A 534 -7.73 41.64 5.37
C ALA A 534 -8.09 40.16 5.60
N GLY A 535 -8.47 39.45 4.53
CA GLY A 535 -8.81 38.04 4.54
C GLY A 535 -7.62 37.13 4.25
N LEU A 536 -7.69 35.91 4.78
CA LEU A 536 -6.90 34.77 4.33
C LEU A 536 -7.85 33.61 4.02
N LEU A 537 -7.87 33.19 2.75
CA LEU A 537 -8.61 32.04 2.24
C LEU A 537 -7.63 30.86 2.05
N LEU A 538 -7.67 29.88 2.94
CA LEU A 538 -7.01 28.59 2.73
C LEU A 538 -7.94 27.66 1.96
N VAL A 539 -7.39 26.86 1.04
CA VAL A 539 -8.14 25.87 0.26
C VAL A 539 -7.32 24.59 0.20
N GLU A 540 -7.70 23.59 0.97
CA GLU A 540 -6.92 22.36 1.23
C GLU A 540 -7.87 21.15 1.29
N MET A 541 -7.38 19.92 1.52
CA MET A 541 -8.24 18.73 1.68
C MET A 541 -8.29 18.30 3.15
N LEU A 542 -9.34 18.71 3.87
CA LEU A 542 -9.35 18.63 5.32
C LEU A 542 -9.54 17.21 5.85
N LEU A 543 -8.76 16.88 6.88
CA LEU A 543 -8.97 15.65 7.66
C LEU A 543 -10.18 15.82 8.60
N ASP A 544 -10.93 14.75 8.84
CA ASP A 544 -11.81 14.72 10.00
C ASP A 544 -10.99 14.75 11.31
N GLU A 545 -11.51 15.37 12.37
CA GLU A 545 -10.74 15.61 13.62
C GLU A 545 -10.24 14.32 14.29
N GLU A 546 -10.99 13.22 14.17
CA GLU A 546 -10.56 11.90 14.69
C GLU A 546 -9.65 11.12 13.72
N LYS A 547 -9.53 11.59 12.47
CA LYS A 547 -8.74 11.03 11.36
C LYS A 547 -9.17 9.60 10.99
N ARG A 548 -10.48 9.36 10.90
CA ARG A 548 -11.12 8.02 10.76
C ARG A 548 -11.96 7.82 9.50
N VAL A 549 -12.60 8.86 8.97
CA VAL A 549 -13.71 8.71 8.00
C VAL A 549 -13.39 9.34 6.64
N ALA A 550 -12.58 10.40 6.62
CA ALA A 550 -12.20 11.11 5.40
C ALA A 550 -11.15 10.32 4.57
N GLN A 551 -11.52 9.15 4.03
CA GLN A 551 -10.61 8.24 3.32
C GLN A 551 -9.79 8.95 2.23
N ARG A 552 -10.39 9.91 1.50
CA ARG A 552 -9.70 10.68 0.45
C ARG A 552 -8.61 11.59 1.03
N ALA A 553 -8.90 12.32 2.11
CA ALA A 553 -7.95 13.19 2.80
C ALA A 553 -6.84 12.39 3.51
N LEU A 554 -7.17 11.23 4.08
CA LEU A 554 -6.19 10.29 4.63
C LEU A 554 -5.24 9.75 3.53
N MET A 555 -5.78 9.39 2.37
CA MET A 555 -4.99 8.98 1.21
C MET A 555 -4.15 10.12 0.65
N GLN A 556 -4.66 11.37 0.64
CA GLN A 556 -3.91 12.54 0.20
C GLN A 556 -2.80 12.91 1.20
N SER A 557 -3.01 12.76 2.50
CA SER A 557 -1.97 12.93 3.52
C SER A 557 -0.85 11.90 3.39
N LEU A 558 -1.18 10.67 2.98
CA LEU A 558 -0.19 9.65 2.61
C LEU A 558 0.53 9.97 1.29
N ASP A 559 -0.18 10.55 0.31
CA ASP A 559 0.41 11.07 -0.93
C ASP A 559 1.41 12.20 -0.64
N MET A 560 1.14 13.06 0.36
CA MET A 560 2.09 14.07 0.86
C MET A 560 3.31 13.44 1.53
N LEU A 561 3.16 12.46 2.44
CA LEU A 561 4.33 11.76 3.02
C LEU A 561 5.27 11.13 1.97
N VAL A 562 4.73 10.64 0.86
CA VAL A 562 5.51 10.01 -0.22
C VAL A 562 6.15 11.04 -1.15
N GLN A 563 5.50 12.18 -1.38
CA GLN A 563 5.83 13.15 -2.43
C GLN A 563 6.39 14.49 -1.93
N THR A 564 6.08 14.92 -0.71
CA THR A 564 6.35 16.27 -0.18
C THR A 564 6.99 16.23 1.22
N GLU A 565 7.15 17.38 1.86
CA GLU A 565 7.62 17.48 3.24
C GLU A 565 6.46 17.71 4.25
N GLY A 566 5.23 17.77 3.74
CA GLY A 566 4.04 18.19 4.49
C GLY A 566 3.01 17.09 4.73
N ARG A 567 1.79 17.52 5.07
CA ARG A 567 0.66 16.67 5.47
C ARG A 567 -0.66 17.42 5.36
N GLU A 568 -1.75 16.69 5.17
CA GLU A 568 -3.09 17.24 5.42
C GLU A 568 -3.31 17.46 6.93
N ARG A 569 -4.18 18.40 7.25
CA ARG A 569 -4.50 18.84 8.62
C ARG A 569 -6.03 18.96 8.80
N SER A 570 -6.52 18.85 10.02
CA SER A 570 -7.95 19.02 10.34
C SER A 570 -8.37 20.51 10.40
N PRO A 571 -9.68 20.82 10.39
CA PRO A 571 -10.18 22.17 10.65
C PRO A 571 -9.61 22.80 11.93
N GLY A 572 -9.58 22.04 13.04
CA GLY A 572 -9.03 22.49 14.32
C GLY A 572 -7.51 22.71 14.30
N GLU A 573 -6.74 21.87 13.58
CA GLU A 573 -5.31 22.10 13.36
C GLU A 573 -5.07 23.41 12.58
N TYR A 574 -5.84 23.68 11.51
CA TYR A 574 -5.72 24.94 10.78
C TYR A 574 -6.23 26.15 11.57
N GLN A 575 -7.31 26.03 12.35
CA GLN A 575 -7.79 27.11 13.21
C GLN A 575 -6.72 27.53 14.21
N CYS A 576 -6.09 26.57 14.90
CA CYS A 576 -5.02 26.84 15.86
C CYS A 576 -3.81 27.52 15.18
N LEU A 577 -3.40 27.04 14.01
CA LEU A 577 -2.33 27.68 13.22
C LEU A 577 -2.68 29.12 12.82
N LEU A 578 -3.91 29.38 12.35
CA LEU A 578 -4.38 30.71 11.95
C LEU A 578 -4.43 31.69 13.14
N GLU A 579 -4.97 31.25 14.28
CA GLU A 579 -5.09 32.06 15.49
C GLU A 579 -3.72 32.45 16.06
N LEU A 580 -2.72 31.56 15.99
CA LEU A 580 -1.33 31.85 16.39
C LEU A 580 -0.65 32.95 15.57
N HIS A 581 -1.08 33.20 14.33
CA HIS A 581 -0.61 34.32 13.50
C HIS A 581 -1.58 35.52 13.49
N GLY A 582 -2.58 35.52 14.40
CA GLY A 582 -3.54 36.61 14.59
C GLY A 582 -4.63 36.70 13.52
N PHE A 583 -4.93 35.60 12.83
CA PHE A 583 -6.14 35.47 12.03
C PHE A 583 -7.26 34.87 12.89
N HIS A 584 -8.41 35.54 12.94
CA HIS A 584 -9.57 35.13 13.73
C HIS A 584 -10.84 35.12 12.87
N GLN A 585 -12.00 34.85 13.49
CA GLN A 585 -13.27 34.65 12.77
C GLN A 585 -13.17 33.54 11.72
N VAL A 586 -12.44 32.47 12.06
CA VAL A 586 -12.20 31.31 11.20
C VAL A 586 -13.53 30.62 10.90
N GLN A 587 -13.88 30.55 9.61
CA GLN A 587 -15.06 29.89 9.09
C GLN A 587 -14.64 28.78 8.12
N VAL A 588 -15.32 27.65 8.16
CA VAL A 588 -14.97 26.44 7.39
C VAL A 588 -16.17 26.01 6.57
N VAL A 589 -15.97 25.77 5.28
CA VAL A 589 -17.00 25.33 4.33
C VAL A 589 -16.51 24.11 3.57
N HIS A 590 -17.21 22.99 3.74
CA HIS A 590 -16.95 21.75 3.01
C HIS A 590 -17.63 21.80 1.64
N LEU A 591 -16.85 21.78 0.55
CA LEU A 591 -17.38 22.00 -0.82
C LEU A 591 -18.02 20.75 -1.45
N GLY A 592 -18.25 19.70 -0.66
CA GLY A 592 -18.89 18.44 -1.10
C GLY A 592 -18.09 17.65 -2.15
N GLY A 593 -16.82 18.00 -2.38
CA GLY A 593 -16.04 17.54 -3.53
C GLY A 593 -14.65 17.02 -3.16
N VAL A 594 -13.61 17.71 -3.63
CA VAL A 594 -12.19 17.33 -3.46
C VAL A 594 -11.45 18.21 -2.48
N LEU A 595 -11.97 19.41 -2.19
CA LEU A 595 -11.35 20.43 -1.35
C LEU A 595 -12.40 21.04 -0.43
N ASP A 596 -11.92 21.70 0.60
CA ASP A 596 -12.68 22.51 1.53
C ASP A 596 -12.07 23.92 1.56
N ALA A 597 -12.84 24.91 2.01
CA ALA A 597 -12.38 26.29 2.10
C ALA A 597 -12.44 26.79 3.55
N ILE A 598 -11.39 27.48 3.99
CA ILE A 598 -11.31 28.15 5.29
C ILE A 598 -11.08 29.64 5.06
N LEU A 599 -12.01 30.49 5.48
CA LEU A 599 -11.83 31.94 5.48
C LEU A 599 -11.60 32.45 6.90
N ALA A 600 -10.50 33.16 7.10
CA ALA A 600 -10.19 33.89 8.33
C ALA A 600 -9.91 35.36 8.04
N THR A 601 -9.99 36.22 9.06
CA THR A 601 -9.78 37.67 8.93
C THR A 601 -8.68 38.12 9.89
N LYS A 602 -7.72 38.93 9.40
CA LYS A 602 -6.67 39.54 10.22
C LYS A 602 -7.27 40.57 11.16
N VAL A 603 -7.10 40.39 12.46
CA VAL A 603 -7.55 41.38 13.47
C VAL A 603 -6.39 42.31 13.81
N ALA A 604 -6.70 43.49 14.37
CA ALA A 604 -5.68 44.34 14.99
C ALA A 604 -5.05 43.63 16.20
N PRO A 605 -3.74 43.78 16.43
CA PRO A 605 -3.04 43.21 17.59
C PRO A 605 -3.38 43.91 18.91
#